data_AF-A0A285TLP9-F1
#
_entry.id   AF-A0A285TLP9-F1
#
_cell.length_a   1.000
_cell.length_b   1.000
_cell.length_c   1.000
_cell.angle_alpha   90.00
_cell.angle_beta   90.00
_cell.angle_gamma   90.00
#
_symmetry.space_group_name_H-M   'P 1'
#
loop_
_entity.id
_entity.type
_entity.pdbx_description
1 polymer ?
#
loop_
_entity_poly.entity_id
_entity_poly.type
_entity_poly.pdbx_seq_one_letter_code
_entity_poly.pdbx_strand_id
1 'polypeptide(L)'
;MAITAKIFSLATIFFSIVAGLLLFYWMNPSSKEQKRKQLEEVTDFFINFVIFMWIGKVLLNLSIFVKDPLAILAYPVDSTSFYVAIIGSILRLIYKQRKNKLPIISLLIPIILTASFMFEFIQFVQDQNVYSLTNLIFYGILVTIFYYLKEKLSTVTLYSILLISWLVGTLLMFFTQPFVSVFGYLLSWPFILLFFLFMTIVLISIKLKR
;
A
#
# COMPACT_ATOMS: atom_id res chain seq x y z
N MET A 1 -24.86 7.73 10.46
CA MET A 1 -24.36 6.35 10.20
C MET A 1 -23.29 6.30 9.10
N ALA A 2 -23.56 6.74 7.86
CA ALA A 2 -22.57 6.66 6.77
C ALA A 2 -21.29 7.48 6.99
N ILE A 3 -21.37 8.66 7.62
CA ILE A 3 -20.20 9.50 7.94
C ILE A 3 -19.34 8.81 9.02
N THR A 4 -19.97 8.28 10.06
CA THR A 4 -19.31 7.57 11.17
C THR A 4 -18.53 6.35 10.67
N ALA A 5 -19.11 5.55 9.79
CA ALA A 5 -18.44 4.38 9.21
C ALA A 5 -17.19 4.77 8.39
N LYS A 6 -17.23 5.90 7.69
CA LYS A 6 -16.09 6.40 6.90
C LYS A 6 -14.96 6.94 7.79
N ILE A 7 -15.30 7.67 8.85
CA ILE A 7 -14.31 8.12 9.84
C ILE A 7 -13.63 6.91 10.48
N PHE A 8 -14.40 5.87 10.79
CA PHE A 8 -13.87 4.65 11.37
C PHE A 8 -12.93 3.91 10.41
N SER A 9 -13.30 3.78 9.14
CA SER A 9 -12.43 3.21 8.10
C SER A 9 -11.11 3.98 7.97
N LEU A 10 -11.16 5.32 7.92
CA LEU A 10 -9.95 6.16 7.86
C LEU A 10 -9.08 6.01 9.12
N ALA A 11 -9.71 5.95 10.30
CA ALA A 11 -9.01 5.72 11.56
C ALA A 11 -8.32 4.35 11.55
N THR A 12 -9.01 3.30 11.08
CA THR A 12 -8.44 1.96 10.95
C THR A 12 -7.22 1.98 10.02
N ILE A 13 -7.31 2.57 8.83
CA ILE A 13 -6.17 2.72 7.91
C ILE A 13 -5.00 3.44 8.61
N PHE A 14 -5.28 4.55 9.29
CA PHE A 14 -4.26 5.32 10.00
C PHE A 14 -3.55 4.49 11.06
N PHE A 15 -4.29 3.82 11.95
CA PHE A 15 -3.73 2.99 13.01
C PHE A 15 -2.97 1.77 12.44
N SER A 16 -3.44 1.19 11.34
CA SER A 16 -2.74 0.11 10.64
C SER A 16 -1.39 0.56 10.09
N ILE A 17 -1.32 1.75 9.47
CA ILE A 17 -0.06 2.34 8.99
C ILE A 17 0.88 2.64 10.16
N VAL A 18 0.36 3.21 11.25
CA VAL A 18 1.15 3.47 12.48
C VAL A 18 1.72 2.16 13.04
N ALA A 19 0.93 1.10 13.13
CA ALA A 19 1.40 -0.21 13.57
C ALA A 19 2.49 -0.78 12.65
N GLY A 20 2.34 -0.64 11.32
CA GLY A 20 3.36 -1.01 10.34
C GLY A 20 4.67 -0.23 10.54
N LEU A 21 4.59 1.08 10.79
CA LEU A 21 5.74 1.93 11.08
C LEU A 21 6.44 1.53 12.39
N LEU A 22 5.69 1.25 13.45
CA LEU A 22 6.22 0.83 14.74
C LEU A 22 6.96 -0.52 14.63
N LEU A 23 6.35 -1.50 13.96
CA LEU A 23 6.98 -2.80 13.75
C LEU A 23 8.24 -2.69 12.88
N PHE A 24 8.20 -1.88 11.82
CA PHE A 24 9.39 -1.58 11.03
C PHE A 24 10.50 -0.94 11.89
N TYR A 25 10.16 0.07 12.68
CA TYR A 25 11.12 0.75 13.55
C TYR A 25 11.77 -0.21 14.56
N TRP A 26 10.99 -1.13 15.13
CA TRP A 26 11.47 -2.12 16.09
C TRP A 26 12.36 -3.19 15.45
N MET A 27 11.95 -3.75 14.31
CA MET A 27 12.62 -4.88 13.65
C MET A 27 13.80 -4.49 12.75
N ASN A 28 13.98 -3.21 12.47
CA ASN A 28 15.08 -2.73 11.63
C ASN A 28 16.39 -2.60 12.45
N PRO A 29 17.51 -3.21 12.03
CA PRO A 29 18.78 -3.15 12.74
C PRO A 29 19.59 -1.85 12.52
N SER A 30 19.10 -0.93 11.69
CA SER A 30 19.81 0.33 11.35
C SER A 30 20.09 1.22 12.57
N SER A 31 21.09 2.10 12.47
CA SER A 31 21.38 3.06 13.54
C SER A 31 20.22 4.05 13.75
N LYS A 32 20.15 4.69 14.93
CA LYS A 32 19.09 5.66 15.26
C LYS A 32 18.97 6.79 14.22
N GLU A 33 20.11 7.29 13.74
CA GLU A 33 20.15 8.34 12.71
C GLU A 33 19.62 7.84 11.35
N GLN A 34 20.02 6.63 10.95
CA GLN A 34 19.51 6.01 9.73
C GLN A 34 18.02 5.72 9.80
N LYS A 35 17.53 5.21 10.94
CA LYS A 35 16.10 4.98 11.19
C LYS A 35 15.30 6.27 11.06
N ARG A 36 15.79 7.38 11.61
CA ARG A 36 15.14 8.69 11.48
C ARG A 36 15.02 9.10 10.01
N LYS A 37 16.12 9.01 9.25
CA LYS A 37 16.10 9.35 7.82
C LYS A 37 15.16 8.46 7.01
N GLN A 38 15.11 7.17 7.33
CA GLN A 38 14.17 6.22 6.72
C GLN A 38 12.71 6.57 7.06
N LEU A 39 12.42 6.93 8.31
CA LEU A 39 11.08 7.40 8.69
C LEU A 39 10.70 8.69 7.96
N GLU A 40 11.61 9.66 7.83
CA GLU A 40 11.37 10.88 7.05
C GLU A 40 11.04 10.56 5.59
N GLU A 41 11.74 9.60 4.97
CA GLU A 41 11.45 9.15 3.60
C GLU A 41 10.09 8.45 3.47
N VAL A 42 9.71 7.65 4.46
CA VAL A 42 8.41 6.97 4.47
C VAL A 42 7.27 7.96 4.74
N THR A 43 7.46 8.90 5.66
CA THR A 43 6.49 9.98 5.91
C THR A 43 6.32 10.85 4.68
N ASP A 44 7.41 11.23 4.00
CA ASP A 44 7.37 11.91 2.70
C ASP A 44 6.55 11.10 1.68
N PHE A 45 6.76 9.78 1.60
CA PHE A 45 5.96 8.92 0.73
C PHE A 45 4.46 8.98 1.05
N PHE A 46 4.07 8.82 2.32
CA PHE A 46 2.64 8.83 2.71
C PHE A 46 1.99 10.19 2.51
N ILE A 47 2.69 11.30 2.80
CA ILE A 47 2.18 12.66 2.52
C ILE A 47 1.90 12.81 1.02
N ASN A 48 2.87 12.43 0.17
CA ASN A 48 2.67 12.52 -1.28
C ASN A 48 1.58 11.56 -1.78
N PHE A 49 1.44 10.38 -1.18
CA PHE A 49 0.34 9.46 -1.50
C PHE A 49 -1.03 10.09 -1.22
N VAL A 50 -1.22 10.74 -0.07
CA VAL A 50 -2.46 11.46 0.26
C VAL A 50 -2.71 12.60 -0.73
N ILE A 51 -1.66 13.38 -1.07
CA ILE A 51 -1.74 14.44 -2.08
C ILE A 51 -2.19 13.86 -3.43
N PHE A 52 -1.62 12.72 -3.86
CA PHE A 52 -2.05 12.09 -5.10
C PHE A 52 -3.47 11.53 -5.04
N MET A 53 -3.96 11.09 -3.88
CA MET A 53 -5.38 10.73 -3.73
C MET A 53 -6.28 11.95 -3.96
N TRP A 54 -5.92 13.11 -3.41
CA TRP A 54 -6.66 14.36 -3.65
C TRP A 54 -6.57 14.81 -5.11
N ILE A 55 -5.39 14.74 -5.73
CA ILE A 55 -5.21 15.06 -7.15
C ILE A 55 -6.07 14.13 -8.00
N GLY A 56 -6.02 12.82 -7.78
CA GLY A 56 -6.84 11.85 -8.52
C GLY A 56 -8.33 12.17 -8.41
N LYS A 57 -8.79 12.45 -7.20
CA LYS A 57 -10.17 12.83 -6.93
C LYS A 57 -10.62 14.09 -7.68
N VAL A 58 -9.77 15.13 -7.71
CA VAL A 58 -10.04 16.38 -8.45
C VAL A 58 -10.02 16.14 -9.95
N LEU A 59 -9.00 15.45 -10.48
CA LEU A 59 -8.85 15.19 -11.91
C LEU A 59 -10.03 14.39 -12.47
N LEU A 60 -10.50 13.39 -11.72
CA LEU A 60 -11.63 12.55 -12.13
C LEU A 60 -12.97 13.27 -12.05
N ASN A 61 -13.07 14.37 -11.31
CA ASN A 61 -14.31 15.13 -11.10
C ASN A 61 -14.17 16.62 -11.48
N LEU A 62 -13.32 16.93 -12.46
CA LEU A 62 -12.93 18.31 -12.81
C LEU A 62 -14.14 19.22 -13.07
N SER A 63 -15.15 18.73 -13.77
CA SER A 63 -16.38 19.48 -14.10
C SER A 63 -17.17 19.90 -12.86
N ILE A 64 -17.24 19.02 -11.84
CA ILE A 64 -17.93 19.31 -10.58
C ILE A 64 -17.04 20.21 -9.72
N PHE A 65 -15.72 19.96 -9.68
CA PHE A 65 -14.77 20.76 -8.90
C PHE A 65 -14.78 22.24 -9.29
N VAL A 66 -14.88 22.57 -10.57
CA VAL A 66 -14.95 23.97 -11.03
C VAL A 66 -16.23 24.67 -10.57
N LYS A 67 -17.33 23.93 -10.42
CA LYS A 67 -18.63 24.48 -9.99
C LYS A 67 -18.76 24.55 -8.47
N ASP A 68 -18.31 23.51 -7.79
CA ASP A 68 -18.35 23.37 -6.34
C ASP A 68 -17.11 22.62 -5.83
N PRO A 69 -16.00 23.34 -5.56
CA PRO A 69 -14.77 22.75 -5.07
C PRO A 69 -14.95 22.08 -3.70
N LEU A 70 -15.80 22.64 -2.84
CA LEU A 70 -15.99 22.16 -1.48
C LEU A 70 -16.74 20.82 -1.48
N ALA A 71 -17.73 20.63 -2.36
CA ALA A 71 -18.39 19.35 -2.52
C ALA A 71 -17.42 18.24 -2.90
N ILE A 72 -16.52 18.50 -3.85
CA ILE A 72 -15.49 17.52 -4.21
C ILE A 72 -14.55 17.30 -3.03
N LEU A 73 -14.01 18.32 -2.37
CA LEU A 73 -13.07 18.11 -1.26
C LEU A 73 -13.69 17.35 -0.08
N ALA A 74 -14.98 17.56 0.22
CA ALA A 74 -15.71 16.89 1.29
C ALA A 74 -16.14 15.44 0.95
N TYR A 75 -16.22 15.07 -0.33
CA TYR A 75 -16.59 13.71 -0.73
C TYR A 75 -15.54 12.67 -0.27
N PRO A 76 -15.88 11.41 0.02
CA PRO A 76 -14.86 10.42 0.36
C PRO A 76 -13.97 10.11 -0.85
N VAL A 77 -12.76 9.63 -0.57
CA VAL A 77 -11.88 9.07 -1.61
C VAL A 77 -12.44 7.71 -2.02
N ASP A 78 -12.45 7.43 -3.32
CA ASP A 78 -12.92 6.17 -3.91
C ASP A 78 -11.75 5.33 -4.44
N SER A 79 -12.04 4.10 -4.89
CA SER A 79 -11.02 3.19 -5.44
C SER A 79 -10.29 3.78 -6.65
N THR A 80 -10.96 4.57 -7.49
CA THR A 80 -10.30 5.14 -8.69
C THR A 80 -9.26 6.19 -8.32
N SER A 81 -9.57 7.06 -7.36
CA SER A 81 -8.61 8.02 -6.78
C SER A 81 -7.45 7.31 -6.08
N PHE A 82 -7.72 6.20 -5.39
CA PHE A 82 -6.68 5.34 -4.81
C PHE A 82 -5.74 4.74 -5.86
N TYR A 83 -6.27 4.28 -7.01
CA TYR A 83 -5.44 3.78 -8.11
C TYR A 83 -4.52 4.86 -8.68
N VAL A 84 -5.05 6.07 -8.89
CA VAL A 84 -4.25 7.22 -9.34
C VAL A 84 -3.14 7.51 -8.33
N ALA A 85 -3.43 7.44 -7.04
CA ALA A 85 -2.44 7.67 -6.00
C ALA A 85 -1.33 6.62 -5.97
N ILE A 86 -1.67 5.34 -6.14
CA ILE A 86 -0.66 4.28 -6.26
C ILE A 86 0.25 4.54 -7.46
N ILE A 87 -0.31 4.80 -8.63
CA ILE A 87 0.47 5.03 -9.87
C ILE A 87 1.34 6.27 -9.71
N GLY A 88 0.78 7.39 -9.25
CA GLY A 88 1.51 8.65 -9.02
C GLY A 88 2.65 8.48 -8.02
N SER A 89 2.40 7.77 -6.91
CA SER A 89 3.42 7.47 -5.90
C SER A 89 4.56 6.63 -6.46
N ILE A 90 4.27 5.58 -7.23
CA ILE A 90 5.32 4.74 -7.81
C ILE A 90 6.10 5.53 -8.87
N LEU A 91 5.44 6.30 -9.74
CA LEU A 91 6.13 7.16 -10.72
C LEU A 91 7.08 8.15 -10.04
N ARG A 92 6.63 8.78 -8.94
CA ARG A 92 7.47 9.65 -8.11
C ARG A 92 8.66 8.90 -7.53
N LEU A 93 8.47 7.68 -7.04
CA LEU A 93 9.57 6.86 -6.53
C LEU A 93 10.60 6.54 -7.62
N ILE A 94 10.16 6.14 -8.81
CA ILE A 94 11.06 5.88 -9.95
C ILE A 94 11.87 7.13 -10.29
N TYR A 95 11.22 8.30 -10.32
CA TYR A 95 11.89 9.58 -10.58
C TYR A 95 12.93 9.92 -9.49
N LYS A 96 12.57 9.79 -8.20
CA LYS A 96 13.44 10.07 -7.05
C LYS A 96 14.61 9.08 -6.97
N GLN A 97 14.39 7.81 -7.29
CA GLN A 97 15.41 6.76 -7.23
C GLN A 97 16.50 6.92 -8.31
N ARG A 98 16.24 7.66 -9.39
CA ARG A 98 17.32 8.08 -10.31
C ARG A 98 18.36 8.99 -9.63
N LYS A 99 18.02 9.63 -8.50
CA LYS A 99 18.89 10.56 -7.77
C LYS A 99 19.47 9.99 -6.47
N ASN A 100 18.82 9.00 -5.83
CA ASN A 100 19.20 8.47 -4.51
C ASN A 100 19.65 7.00 -4.55
N LYS A 101 20.63 6.64 -3.70
CA LYS A 101 21.22 5.28 -3.62
C LYS A 101 20.39 4.27 -2.80
N LEU A 102 19.46 4.71 -1.94
CA LEU A 102 18.65 3.82 -1.10
C LEU A 102 17.33 3.46 -1.79
N PRO A 103 16.99 2.16 -1.93
CA PRO A 103 15.72 1.76 -2.51
C PRO A 103 14.60 1.96 -1.48
N ILE A 104 13.87 3.08 -1.53
CA ILE A 104 12.69 3.35 -0.66
C ILE A 104 11.71 2.16 -0.63
N ILE A 105 11.59 1.41 -1.73
CA ILE A 105 10.77 0.20 -1.83
C ILE A 105 11.09 -0.78 -0.70
N SER A 106 12.36 -0.89 -0.27
CA SER A 106 12.74 -1.79 0.82
C SER A 106 12.27 -1.36 2.19
N LEU A 107 11.96 -0.08 2.35
CA LEU A 107 11.37 0.48 3.55
C LEU A 107 9.84 0.31 3.51
N LEU A 108 9.23 0.52 2.34
CA LEU A 108 7.78 0.52 2.19
C LEU A 108 7.15 -0.86 2.26
N ILE A 109 7.76 -1.89 1.66
CA ILE A 109 7.17 -3.25 1.62
C ILE A 109 6.84 -3.80 3.01
N PRO A 110 7.77 -3.85 4.00
CA PRO A 110 7.43 -4.36 5.33
C PRO A 110 6.32 -3.54 6.00
N ILE A 111 6.35 -2.21 5.84
CA ILE A 111 5.37 -1.31 6.43
C ILE A 111 3.98 -1.55 5.84
N ILE A 112 3.88 -1.65 4.51
CA ILE A 112 2.61 -1.89 3.81
C ILE A 112 2.09 -3.28 4.14
N LEU A 113 2.91 -4.33 4.10
CA LEU A 113 2.46 -5.70 4.42
C LEU A 113 1.93 -5.81 5.84
N THR A 114 2.68 -5.26 6.80
CA THR A 114 2.27 -5.25 8.21
C THR A 114 1.05 -4.38 8.43
N ALA A 115 0.94 -3.23 7.75
CA ALA A 115 -0.25 -2.40 7.81
C ALA A 115 -1.47 -3.11 7.22
N SER A 116 -1.34 -3.80 6.08
CA SER A 116 -2.43 -4.59 5.50
C SER A 116 -2.87 -5.72 6.42
N PHE A 117 -1.92 -6.41 7.07
CA PHE A 117 -2.22 -7.40 8.11
C PHE A 117 -2.99 -6.79 9.29
N MET A 118 -2.52 -5.66 9.82
CA MET A 118 -3.16 -4.95 10.94
C MET A 118 -4.54 -4.41 10.57
N PHE A 119 -4.73 -3.96 9.33
CA PHE A 119 -6.01 -3.49 8.82
C PHE A 119 -7.05 -4.61 8.85
N GLU A 120 -6.71 -5.76 8.27
CA GLU A 120 -7.61 -6.92 8.25
C GLU A 120 -7.83 -7.50 9.64
N PHE A 121 -6.83 -7.42 10.54
CA PHE A 121 -6.98 -7.83 11.93
C PHE A 121 -8.03 -6.99 12.65
N ILE A 122 -7.93 -5.66 12.52
CA ILE A 122 -8.87 -4.72 13.13
C ILE A 122 -10.28 -4.94 12.57
N GLN A 123 -10.42 -5.08 11.25
CA GLN A 123 -11.71 -5.36 10.60
C GLN A 123 -12.30 -6.70 11.05
N PHE A 124 -11.49 -7.75 11.15
CA PHE A 124 -11.96 -9.06 11.61
C PHE A 124 -12.44 -9.02 13.07
N VAL A 125 -11.71 -8.34 13.95
CA VAL A 125 -12.08 -8.21 15.37
C VAL A 125 -13.35 -7.38 15.54
N GLN A 126 -13.55 -6.35 14.73
CA GLN A 126 -14.70 -5.43 14.84
C GLN A 126 -15.96 -6.00 14.21
N ASP A 127 -15.87 -6.50 12.97
CA ASP A 127 -17.03 -6.83 12.15
C ASP A 127 -17.27 -8.35 12.04
N GLN A 128 -16.39 -9.18 12.60
CA GLN A 128 -16.42 -10.66 12.49
C GLN A 128 -16.52 -11.15 11.03
N ASN A 129 -15.98 -10.36 10.09
CA ASN A 129 -16.08 -10.62 8.67
C ASN A 129 -15.15 -11.77 8.24
N VAL A 130 -15.73 -12.87 7.74
CA VAL A 130 -14.99 -14.06 7.26
C VAL A 130 -14.02 -13.72 6.11
N TYR A 131 -14.35 -12.75 5.26
CA TYR A 131 -13.46 -12.32 4.18
C TYR A 131 -12.20 -11.64 4.74
N SER A 132 -12.34 -10.83 5.78
CA SER A 132 -11.20 -10.23 6.48
C SER A 132 -10.31 -11.28 7.14
N LEU A 133 -10.86 -12.41 7.61
CA LEU A 133 -10.05 -13.51 8.12
C LEU A 133 -9.18 -14.13 7.03
N THR A 134 -9.73 -14.33 5.82
CA THR A 134 -8.96 -14.89 4.70
C THR A 134 -7.83 -13.94 4.30
N ASN A 135 -8.13 -12.64 4.20
CA ASN A 135 -7.13 -11.61 3.88
C ASN A 135 -6.07 -11.51 4.99
N LEU A 136 -6.48 -11.59 6.25
CA LEU A 136 -5.60 -11.58 7.42
C LEU A 136 -4.59 -12.73 7.35
N ILE A 137 -5.06 -13.96 7.10
CA ILE A 137 -4.19 -15.14 6.95
C ILE A 137 -3.22 -14.93 5.79
N PHE A 138 -3.71 -14.44 4.66
CA PHE A 138 -2.89 -14.17 3.48
C PHE A 138 -1.78 -13.15 3.75
N TYR A 139 -2.10 -11.99 4.32
CA TYR A 139 -1.09 -11.00 4.69
C TYR A 139 -0.17 -11.49 5.80
N GLY A 140 -0.66 -12.32 6.73
CA GLY A 140 0.15 -12.98 7.75
C GLY A 140 1.22 -13.89 7.14
N ILE A 141 0.87 -14.65 6.10
CA ILE A 141 1.81 -15.46 5.33
C ILE A 141 2.84 -14.56 4.63
N LEU A 142 2.42 -13.49 3.95
CA LEU A 142 3.35 -12.58 3.26
C LEU A 142 4.32 -11.89 4.24
N VAL A 143 3.84 -11.44 5.40
CA VAL A 143 4.68 -10.86 6.46
C VAL A 143 5.69 -11.89 6.96
N THR A 144 5.26 -13.13 7.18
CA THR A 144 6.13 -14.23 7.61
C THR A 144 7.21 -14.53 6.57
N ILE A 145 6.83 -14.65 5.29
CA ILE A 145 7.75 -14.85 4.16
C ILE A 145 8.78 -13.72 4.12
N PHE A 146 8.35 -12.45 4.24
CA PHE A 146 9.25 -11.30 4.23
C PHE A 146 10.29 -11.40 5.35
N TYR A 147 9.88 -11.53 6.61
CA TYR A 147 10.82 -11.51 7.74
C TYR A 147 11.70 -12.75 7.81
N TYR A 148 11.21 -13.91 7.35
CA TYR A 148 11.98 -15.14 7.31
C TYR A 148 13.06 -15.14 6.20
N LEU A 149 12.75 -14.55 5.04
CA LEU A 149 13.63 -14.57 3.87
C LEU A 149 14.47 -13.30 3.67
N LYS A 150 14.19 -12.19 4.37
CA LYS A 150 14.89 -10.91 4.14
C LYS A 150 16.40 -10.95 4.27
N GLU A 151 16.93 -11.77 5.17
CA GLU A 151 18.39 -11.93 5.39
C GLU A 151 18.99 -13.05 4.52
N LYS A 152 18.15 -13.86 3.86
CA LYS A 152 18.57 -15.06 3.11
C LYS A 152 18.61 -14.84 1.60
N LEU A 153 17.83 -13.89 1.09
CA LEU A 153 17.65 -13.66 -0.34
C LEU A 153 18.08 -12.25 -0.73
N SER A 154 18.47 -12.10 -2.00
CA SER A 154 18.68 -10.76 -2.56
C SER A 154 17.37 -9.95 -2.53
N THR A 155 17.48 -8.63 -2.37
CA THR A 155 16.34 -7.71 -2.35
C THR A 155 15.40 -7.91 -3.54
N VAL A 156 15.95 -8.08 -4.74
CA VAL A 156 15.17 -8.26 -5.98
C VAL A 156 14.43 -9.60 -5.96
N THR A 157 15.11 -10.68 -5.59
CA THR A 157 14.50 -12.03 -5.51
C THR A 157 13.36 -12.04 -4.50
N LEU A 158 13.57 -11.47 -3.31
CA LEU A 158 12.54 -11.41 -2.28
C LEU A 158 11.30 -10.64 -2.75
N TYR A 159 11.49 -9.49 -3.41
CA TYR A 159 10.36 -8.68 -3.87
C TYR A 159 9.63 -9.30 -5.05
N SER A 160 10.35 -10.01 -5.93
CA SER A 160 9.70 -10.82 -6.97
C SER A 160 8.83 -11.93 -6.36
N ILE A 161 9.33 -12.64 -5.34
CA ILE A 161 8.55 -13.67 -4.63
C ILE A 161 7.29 -13.04 -4.03
N LEU A 162 7.44 -11.95 -3.27
CA LEU A 162 6.30 -11.28 -2.64
C LEU A 162 5.29 -10.75 -3.66
N LEU A 163 5.76 -10.19 -4.78
CA LEU A 163 4.89 -9.68 -5.85
C LEU A 163 4.12 -10.81 -6.54
N ILE A 164 4.77 -11.94 -6.83
CA ILE A 164 4.11 -13.11 -7.42
C ILE A 164 3.12 -13.72 -6.42
N SER A 165 3.52 -13.92 -5.15
CA SER A 165 2.63 -14.39 -4.10
C SER A 165 1.45 -13.45 -3.90
N TRP A 166 1.69 -12.14 -3.97
CA TRP A 166 0.63 -11.14 -3.89
C TRP A 166 -0.36 -11.26 -5.06
N LEU A 167 0.13 -11.36 -6.30
CA LEU A 167 -0.72 -11.54 -7.49
C LEU A 167 -1.55 -12.83 -7.37
N VAL A 168 -0.90 -13.96 -7.07
CA VAL A 168 -1.57 -15.27 -6.98
C VAL A 168 -2.63 -15.26 -5.88
N GLY A 169 -2.32 -14.75 -4.70
CA GLY A 169 -3.30 -14.68 -3.61
C GLY A 169 -4.47 -13.74 -3.92
N THR A 170 -4.19 -12.58 -4.51
CA THR A 170 -5.21 -11.61 -4.95
C THR A 170 -6.12 -12.22 -6.02
N LEU A 171 -5.55 -12.98 -6.95
CA LEU A 171 -6.29 -13.74 -7.97
C LEU A 171 -7.19 -14.81 -7.36
N LEU A 172 -6.66 -15.60 -6.42
CA LEU A 172 -7.45 -16.62 -5.72
C LEU A 172 -8.62 -15.99 -4.96
N MET A 173 -8.37 -14.87 -4.26
CA MET A 173 -9.43 -14.12 -3.58
C MET A 173 -10.46 -13.57 -4.58
N PHE A 174 -10.03 -13.10 -5.75
CA PHE A 174 -10.93 -12.60 -6.79
C PHE A 174 -11.93 -13.66 -7.29
N PHE A 175 -11.52 -14.93 -7.34
CA PHE A 175 -12.40 -16.04 -7.75
C PHE A 175 -13.18 -16.68 -6.60
N THR A 176 -12.80 -16.44 -5.34
CA THR A 176 -13.41 -17.09 -4.17
C THR A 176 -14.25 -16.15 -3.31
N GLN A 177 -14.06 -14.84 -3.45
CA GLN A 177 -14.74 -13.80 -2.69
C GLN A 177 -15.57 -12.89 -3.62
N PRO A 178 -16.68 -12.31 -3.13
CA PRO A 178 -17.50 -11.40 -3.92
C PRO A 178 -16.77 -10.09 -4.28
N PHE A 179 -15.77 -9.71 -3.48
CA PHE A 179 -14.95 -8.54 -3.72
C PHE A 179 -13.57 -8.72 -3.09
N VAL A 180 -12.56 -8.10 -3.70
CA VAL A 180 -11.19 -8.02 -3.17
C VAL A 180 -10.90 -6.58 -2.82
N SER A 181 -10.29 -6.34 -1.66
CA SER A 181 -9.96 -4.99 -1.21
C SER A 181 -8.56 -4.89 -0.61
N VAL A 182 -8.01 -3.68 -0.64
CA VAL A 182 -6.77 -3.32 0.05
C VAL A 182 -7.04 -2.03 0.83
N PHE A 183 -6.87 -2.05 2.15
CA PHE A 183 -7.22 -0.93 3.03
C PHE A 183 -8.67 -0.46 2.84
N GLY A 184 -9.60 -1.39 2.56
CA GLY A 184 -11.01 -1.09 2.30
C GLY A 184 -11.32 -0.53 0.90
N TYR A 185 -10.30 -0.26 0.07
CA TYR A 185 -10.51 0.11 -1.33
C TYR A 185 -10.67 -1.14 -2.18
N LEU A 186 -11.81 -1.26 -2.86
CA LEU A 186 -12.08 -2.34 -3.81
C LEU A 186 -11.04 -2.33 -4.93
N LEU A 187 -10.55 -3.50 -5.30
CA LEU A 187 -9.61 -3.70 -6.40
C LEU A 187 -10.33 -4.25 -7.63
N SER A 188 -10.09 -3.63 -8.78
CA SER A 188 -10.55 -4.13 -10.07
C SER A 188 -9.50 -5.05 -10.70
N TRP A 189 -9.96 -6.04 -11.47
CA TRP A 189 -9.09 -6.95 -12.20
C TRP A 189 -8.05 -6.23 -13.09
N PRO A 190 -8.42 -5.20 -13.89
CA PRO A 190 -7.45 -4.45 -14.67
C PRO A 190 -6.39 -3.77 -13.80
N PHE A 191 -6.77 -3.25 -12.63
CA PHE A 191 -5.82 -2.60 -11.74
C PHE A 191 -4.81 -3.60 -11.17
N ILE A 192 -5.24 -4.79 -10.75
CA ILE A 192 -4.35 -5.84 -10.22
C ILE A 192 -3.29 -6.21 -11.26
N LEU A 193 -3.71 -6.44 -12.51
CA LEU A 193 -2.80 -6.81 -13.60
C LEU A 193 -1.85 -5.67 -13.97
N LEU A 194 -2.35 -4.43 -14.08
CA LEU A 194 -1.51 -3.26 -14.34
C LEU A 194 -0.50 -3.02 -13.22
N PHE A 195 -0.91 -3.12 -11.96
CA PHE A 195 -0.03 -2.98 -10.81
C PHE A 195 1.09 -4.01 -10.84
N PHE A 196 0.76 -5.28 -11.11
CA PHE A 196 1.74 -6.35 -11.22
C PHE A 196 2.76 -6.10 -12.33
N LEU A 197 2.30 -5.78 -13.54
CA LEU A 197 3.18 -5.48 -14.68
C LEU A 197 4.08 -4.29 -14.37
N PHE A 198 3.51 -3.23 -13.79
CA PHE A 198 4.24 -2.01 -13.48
C PHE A 198 5.32 -2.25 -12.42
N MET A 199 5.00 -2.97 -11.34
CA MET A 199 6.00 -3.33 -10.31
C MET A 199 7.08 -4.26 -10.86
N THR A 200 6.73 -5.18 -11.76
CA THR A 200 7.70 -6.06 -12.41
C THR A 200 8.69 -5.25 -13.25
N ILE A 201 8.22 -4.26 -14.03
CA ILE A 201 9.07 -3.34 -14.78
C ILE A 201 10.01 -2.57 -13.85
N VAL A 202 9.50 -2.08 -12.71
CA VAL A 202 10.32 -1.39 -11.71
C VAL A 202 11.42 -2.31 -11.18
N LEU A 203 11.11 -3.55 -10.80
CA LEU A 203 12.10 -4.51 -10.31
C LEU A 203 13.16 -4.85 -11.36
N ILE A 204 12.77 -5.05 -12.61
CA ILE A 204 13.70 -5.29 -13.72
C ILE A 204 14.63 -4.06 -13.90
N SER A 205 14.08 -2.85 -13.87
CA SER A 205 14.87 -1.62 -14.02
C SER A 205 15.90 -1.41 -12.90
N ILE A 206 15.59 -1.87 -11.68
CA ILE A 206 16.51 -1.84 -10.54
C ILE A 206 17.61 -2.90 -10.74
N LYS A 207 17.25 -4.10 -11.21
CA LYS A 207 18.21 -5.18 -11.48
C LYS A 207 19.22 -4.80 -12.57
N LEU A 208 18.77 -4.16 -13.65
CA LEU A 208 19.64 -3.75 -14.76
C LEU A 208 20.62 -2.62 -14.42
N LYS A 209 20.38 -1.87 -13.34
CA LYS A 209 21.26 -0.77 -12.88
C LYS A 209 22.32 -1.21 -11.88
N ARG A 210 22.25 -2.45 -11.37
CA ARG A 210 23.24 -3.04 -10.46
C ARG A 210 24.20 -3.90 -11.26
#